data_AF-A0A8C9BYS5-F1
#
_entry.id   AF-A0A8C9BYS5-F1
#
_cell.length_a   1.000
_cell.length_b   1.000
_cell.length_c   1.000
_cell.angle_alpha   90.00
_cell.angle_beta   90.00
_cell.angle_gamma   90.00
#
_symmetry.space_group_name_H-M   'P 1'
#
loop_
_entity.id
_entity.type
_entity.pdbx_description
1 polymer ?
#
loop_
_entity_poly.entity_id
_entity_poly.type
_entity_poly.pdbx_seq_one_letter_code
_entity_poly.pdbx_strand_id
1 'polypeptide(L)'
;MRRTAFILGSGLLLLVALWNSVTWHLQRFWGASGYFWQAQWERLLSTFEGKEWLLYILGATQVPVLLFWTVSGLLLVVDTTGKPNFISRYRIQVGKNDPAAQTWLHHGM
;
A
#
# COMPACT_ATOMS: atom_id res chain seq x y z
N MET A 1 -0.44 -12.26 -46.09
CA MET A 1 0.48 -11.10 -46.06
C MET A 1 -0.26 -9.77 -45.89
N ARG A 2 -1.00 -9.25 -46.89
CA ARG A 2 -1.67 -7.93 -46.82
C ARG A 2 -2.64 -7.77 -45.64
N ARG A 3 -3.59 -8.69 -45.44
CA ARG A 3 -4.54 -8.64 -44.30
C ARG A 3 -3.84 -8.66 -42.95
N THR A 4 -2.83 -9.51 -42.79
CA THR A 4 -2.02 -9.62 -41.58
C THR A 4 -1.29 -8.31 -41.28
N ALA A 5 -0.70 -7.67 -42.30
CA ALA A 5 -0.04 -6.37 -42.16
C ALA A 5 -1.03 -5.25 -41.77
N PHE A 6 -2.24 -5.27 -42.31
CA PHE A 6 -3.30 -4.33 -41.92
C PHE A 6 -3.73 -4.51 -40.46
N ILE A 7 -3.95 -5.76 -40.01
CA ILE A 7 -4.34 -6.06 -38.62
C ILE A 7 -3.22 -5.68 -37.64
N LEU A 8 -1.98 -6.03 -37.97
CA LEU A 8 -0.83 -5.68 -37.14
C LEU A 8 -0.61 -4.17 -37.09
N GLY A 9 -0.72 -3.48 -38.23
CA GLY A 9 -0.55 -2.03 -38.31
C GLY A 9 -1.63 -1.27 -37.54
N SER A 10 -2.91 -1.64 -37.70
CA SER A 10 -4.00 -1.01 -36.95
C SER A 10 -3.92 -1.31 -35.46
N GLY A 11 -3.56 -2.54 -35.08
CA GLY A 11 -3.34 -2.92 -33.68
C GLY A 11 -2.20 -2.12 -33.03
N LEU A 12 -1.08 -1.92 -33.75
CA LEU A 12 0.05 -1.13 -33.25
C LEU A 12 -0.34 0.35 -33.06
N LEU A 13 -1.08 0.94 -34.01
CA LEU A 13 -1.56 2.31 -33.90
C LEU A 13 -2.53 2.49 -32.72
N LEU A 14 -3.45 1.54 -32.52
CA LEU A 14 -4.35 1.55 -31.37
C LEU A 14 -3.59 1.44 -30.05
N LEU A 15 -2.59 0.57 -29.98
CA LEU A 15 -1.74 0.42 -28.80
C LEU A 15 -0.99 1.72 -28.48
N VAL A 16 -0.41 2.37 -29.49
CA VAL A 16 0.29 3.65 -29.32
C VAL A 16 -0.66 4.75 -28.85
N ALA A 17 -1.86 4.85 -29.45
CA ALA A 17 -2.86 5.83 -29.05
C ALA A 17 -3.36 5.59 -27.61
N LEU A 18 -3.58 4.33 -27.24
CA LEU A 18 -3.95 3.94 -25.88
C LEU A 18 -2.83 4.29 -24.89
N TRP A 19 -1.58 3.93 -25.20
CA TRP A 19 -0.45 4.22 -24.33
C TRP A 19 -0.28 5.72 -24.11
N ASN A 20 -0.35 6.52 -25.18
CA ASN A 20 -0.26 7.97 -25.10
C ASN A 20 -1.40 8.59 -24.26
N SER A 21 -2.60 8.01 -24.32
CA SER A 21 -3.73 8.46 -23.51
C SER A 21 -3.52 8.10 -22.03
N VAL A 22 -3.09 6.87 -21.75
CA VAL A 22 -2.81 6.40 -20.39
C VAL A 22 -1.70 7.22 -19.75
N THR A 23 -0.60 7.47 -20.46
CA THR A 23 0.51 8.29 -19.94
C THR A 23 0.05 9.71 -19.64
N TRP A 24 -0.74 10.33 -20.53
CA TRP A 24 -1.29 11.66 -20.30
C TRP A 24 -2.18 11.72 -19.05
N HIS A 25 -3.08 10.74 -18.89
CA HIS A 25 -3.95 10.68 -17.71
C HIS A 25 -3.16 10.43 -16.42
N LEU A 26 -2.18 9.53 -16.44
CA LEU A 26 -1.32 9.26 -15.28
C LEU A 26 -0.48 10.49 -14.91
N GLN A 27 0.09 11.20 -15.88
CA GLN A 27 0.81 12.45 -15.64
C GLN A 27 -0.10 13.52 -15.03
N ARG A 28 -1.32 13.66 -15.56
CA ARG A 28 -2.29 14.62 -15.03
C ARG A 28 -2.71 14.29 -13.61
N PHE A 29 -2.97 13.01 -13.34
CA PHE A 29 -3.33 12.50 -12.02
C PHE A 29 -2.18 12.70 -11.03
N TRP A 30 -0.95 12.34 -11.41
CA TRP A 30 0.23 12.50 -10.57
C TRP A 30 0.57 13.97 -10.29
N GLY A 31 0.39 14.84 -11.29
CA GLY A 31 0.54 16.28 -11.09
C GLY A 31 -0.50 16.82 -10.09
N ALA A 32 -1.77 16.42 -10.25
CA ALA A 32 -2.84 16.83 -9.34
C ALA A 32 -2.64 16.30 -7.92
N SER A 33 -2.16 15.06 -7.75
CA SER A 33 -1.87 14.49 -6.44
C SER A 33 -0.75 15.25 -5.72
N GLY A 34 0.27 15.72 -6.45
CA GLY A 34 1.32 16.58 -5.90
C GLY A 34 0.75 17.87 -5.31
N TYR A 35 -0.08 18.59 -6.06
CA TYR A 35 -0.74 19.81 -5.56
C TYR A 35 -1.63 19.54 -4.35
N PHE A 36 -2.36 18.42 -4.36
CA PHE A 36 -3.19 18.03 -3.23
C PHE A 36 -2.38 17.83 -1.95
N TRP A 37 -1.30 17.02 -2.01
CA TRP A 37 -0.45 16.76 -0.86
C TRP A 37 0.27 18.02 -0.36
N GLN A 38 0.75 18.86 -1.29
CA GLN A 38 1.36 20.14 -0.95
C GLN A 38 0.38 21.03 -0.17
N ALA A 39 -0.85 21.16 -0.65
CA ALA A 39 -1.87 21.98 0.03
C ALA A 39 -2.22 21.44 1.42
N GLN A 40 -2.27 20.10 1.60
CA GLN A 40 -2.47 19.51 2.93
C GLN A 40 -1.28 19.79 3.87
N TRP A 41 -0.06 19.72 3.34
CA TRP A 41 1.15 20.00 4.11
C TRP A 41 1.23 21.46 4.54
N GLU A 42 0.96 22.41 3.64
CA GLU A 42 0.91 23.84 3.95
C GLU A 42 -0.18 24.18 4.97
N ARG A 43 -1.34 23.53 4.87
CA ARG A 43 -2.40 23.67 5.87
C ARG A 43 -1.98 23.14 7.24
N LEU A 44 -1.26 22.02 7.28
CA LEU A 44 -0.71 21.48 8.52
C LEU A 44 0.32 22.44 9.11
N LEU A 45 1.28 22.91 8.31
CA LEU A 45 2.32 23.85 8.75
C LEU A 45 1.71 25.14 9.31
N SER A 46 0.74 25.74 8.62
CA SER A 46 0.06 26.95 9.10
C SER A 46 -0.72 26.72 10.41
N THR A 47 -1.27 25.52 10.62
CA THR A 47 -1.93 25.17 11.89
C THR A 47 -0.94 25.12 13.07
N PHE A 48 0.32 24.78 12.81
CA PHE A 48 1.37 24.64 13.81
C PHE A 48 2.37 25.81 13.81
N GLU A 49 2.05 26.91 13.15
CA GLU A 49 2.90 28.10 13.10
C GLU A 49 3.21 28.60 14.53
N GLY A 50 4.49 28.89 14.80
CA GLY A 50 4.99 29.24 16.13
C GLY A 50 5.05 28.08 17.15
N LYS A 51 4.69 26.86 16.74
CA LYS A 51 4.73 25.62 17.55
C LYS A 51 5.36 24.47 16.78
N GLU A 52 6.36 24.74 15.95
CA GLU A 52 6.95 23.74 15.05
C GLU A 52 7.55 22.55 15.81
N TRP A 53 8.02 22.77 17.04
CA TRP A 53 8.53 21.72 17.91
C TRP A 53 7.47 20.65 18.23
N LEU A 54 6.20 21.04 18.41
CA LEU A 54 5.10 20.10 18.63
C LEU A 54 4.85 19.28 17.37
N LEU A 55 4.85 19.93 16.20
CA LEU A 55 4.70 19.25 14.92
C LEU A 55 5.81 18.22 14.71
N TYR A 56 7.05 18.58 15.03
CA TYR A 56 8.19 17.68 14.96
C TYR A 56 8.04 16.48 15.89
N ILE A 57 7.73 16.70 17.17
CA ILE A 57 7.59 15.60 18.14
C ILE A 57 6.42 14.70 17.77
N LEU A 58 5.27 15.27 17.41
CA LEU A 58 4.10 14.50 16.99
C LEU A 58 4.40 13.71 15.72
N GLY A 59 5.01 14.33 14.71
CA GLY A 59 5.41 13.64 13.48
C GLY A 59 6.42 12.52 13.73
N ALA A 60 7.48 12.81 14.47
CA ALA A 60 8.55 11.85 14.74
C ALA A 60 8.14 10.70 15.67
N THR A 61 7.12 10.89 16.52
CA THR A 61 6.64 9.85 17.43
C THR A 61 5.38 9.14 16.93
N GLN A 62 4.34 9.88 16.55
CA GLN A 62 3.05 9.30 16.21
C GLN A 62 3.09 8.54 14.88
N VAL A 63 3.80 9.03 13.87
CA VAL A 63 3.89 8.35 12.57
C VAL A 63 4.49 6.95 12.69
N PRO A 64 5.69 6.75 13.30
CA PRO A 64 6.23 5.40 13.45
C PRO A 64 5.42 4.53 14.40
N VAL A 65 4.85 5.10 15.47
CA VAL A 65 3.99 4.36 16.41
C VAL A 65 2.74 3.84 15.71
N LEU A 66 2.04 4.68 14.95
CA LEU A 66 0.85 4.28 14.20
C LEU A 66 1.19 3.25 13.12
N LEU A 67 2.29 3.44 12.39
CA LEU A 67 2.74 2.46 11.39
C LEU A 67 3.04 1.10 12.03
N PHE A 68 3.81 1.11 13.13
CA PHE A 68 4.14 -0.10 13.88
C PHE A 68 2.88 -0.82 14.34
N TRP A 69 1.98 -0.14 15.03
CA TRP A 69 0.77 -0.76 15.58
C TRP A 69 -0.20 -1.21 14.49
N THR A 70 -0.32 -0.47 13.39
CA THR A 70 -1.20 -0.86 12.29
C THR A 70 -0.70 -2.13 11.60
N VAL A 71 0.59 -2.17 11.25
CA VAL A 71 1.18 -3.34 10.60
C VAL A 71 1.22 -4.53 11.55
N SER A 72 1.66 -4.32 12.79
CA SER A 72 1.72 -5.38 13.81
C SER A 72 0.32 -5.89 14.16
N GLY A 73 -0.68 -5.00 14.24
CA GLY A 73 -2.08 -5.37 14.43
C GLY A 73 -2.62 -6.22 13.29
N LEU A 74 -2.32 -5.86 12.03
CA LEU A 74 -2.68 -6.67 10.87
C LEU A 74 -2.03 -8.06 10.94
N LEU A 75 -0.74 -8.13 11.25
CA LEU A 75 -0.02 -9.39 11.38
C LEU A 75 -0.57 -10.23 12.54
N LEU A 76 -0.90 -9.61 13.67
CA LEU A 76 -1.53 -10.28 14.81
C LEU A 76 -2.89 -10.88 14.42
N VAL A 77 -3.71 -10.14 13.67
CA VAL A 77 -4.98 -10.67 13.14
C VAL A 77 -4.73 -11.87 12.23
N VAL A 78 -3.73 -11.80 11.35
CA VAL A 78 -3.35 -12.91 10.47
C VAL A 78 -2.89 -14.13 11.26
N ASP A 79 -2.07 -13.93 12.28
CA ASP A 79 -1.52 -15.01 13.10
C ASP A 79 -2.60 -15.67 13.98
N THR A 80 -3.53 -14.89 14.52
CA THR A 80 -4.58 -15.40 15.42
C THR A 80 -5.76 -16.02 14.68
N THR A 81 -6.14 -15.48 13.52
CA THR A 81 -7.34 -15.91 12.78
C THR A 81 -7.02 -16.77 11.56
N GLY A 82 -5.76 -16.80 11.11
CA GLY A 82 -5.35 -17.43 9.86
C GLY A 82 -5.83 -16.72 8.59
N LYS A 83 -6.45 -15.54 8.71
CA LYS A 83 -7.05 -14.76 7.62
C LYS A 83 -6.47 -13.34 7.54
N PRO A 84 -6.45 -12.68 6.36
CA PRO A 84 -6.96 -13.16 5.07
C PRO A 84 -6.01 -14.14 4.35
N ASN A 85 -6.60 -15.06 3.58
CA ASN A 85 -5.88 -16.13 2.86
C ASN A 85 -4.79 -15.64 1.90
N PHE A 86 -4.90 -14.40 1.39
CA PHE A 86 -3.87 -13.82 0.53
C PHE A 86 -2.55 -13.55 1.27
N ILE A 87 -2.60 -13.24 2.56
CA ILE A 87 -1.41 -13.03 3.39
C ILE A 87 -0.96 -14.36 4.01
N SER A 88 -1.90 -15.11 4.59
CA SER A 88 -1.56 -16.33 5.33
C SER A 88 -0.97 -17.44 4.45
N ARG A 89 -1.26 -17.49 3.15
CA ARG A 89 -0.65 -18.43 2.19
C ARG A 89 0.86 -18.26 1.99
N TYR A 90 1.44 -17.13 2.38
CA TYR A 90 2.88 -16.85 2.25
C TYR A 90 3.63 -17.02 3.59
N ARG A 91 3.00 -17.59 4.63
CA ARG A 91 3.68 -17.88 5.90
C ARG A 91 4.78 -18.92 5.68
N ILE A 92 6.02 -18.56 6.02
CA ILE A 92 7.19 -19.44 5.89
C ILE A 92 7.30 -20.42 7.08
N GLN A 93 6.89 -19.99 8.29
CA GLN A 93 6.93 -20.81 9.51
C GLN A 93 5.51 -21.07 10.03
N VAL A 94 4.92 -22.19 9.62
CA VAL A 94 3.59 -22.61 10.09
C VAL A 94 3.70 -23.07 11.55
N GLY A 95 2.77 -22.65 12.41
CA GLY A 95 2.72 -23.08 13.81
C GLY A 95 3.63 -22.32 14.79
N LYS A 96 4.53 -21.45 14.31
CA LYS A 96 5.50 -20.72 15.15
C LYS A 96 4.84 -19.75 16.13
N ASN A 97 3.79 -19.07 15.67
CA ASN A 97 3.08 -18.02 16.42
C ASN A 97 1.72 -18.50 16.95
N ASP A 98 1.44 -19.81 16.85
CA ASP A 98 0.17 -20.35 17.30
C ASP A 98 0.12 -20.33 18.84
N PRO A 99 -1.05 -20.07 19.45
CA PRO A 99 -1.16 -20.07 20.90
C PRO A 99 -0.76 -21.42 21.47
N ALA A 100 0.04 -21.43 22.54
CA ALA A 100 0.55 -22.67 23.13
C ALA A 100 -0.60 -23.64 23.46
N ALA A 101 -1.72 -23.16 24.02
CA ALA A 101 -2.94 -23.95 24.28
C ALA A 101 -3.38 -24.83 23.09
N GLN A 102 -3.30 -24.32 21.87
CA GLN A 102 -3.68 -25.04 20.65
C GLN A 102 -2.68 -26.15 20.32
N THR A 103 -1.39 -25.91 20.53
CA THR A 103 -0.32 -26.88 20.22
C THR A 103 -0.29 -28.03 21.23
N TRP A 104 -0.57 -27.78 22.52
CA TRP A 104 -0.69 -28.83 23.55
C TRP A 104 -1.83 -29.81 23.22
N LEU A 105 -2.98 -29.30 22.76
CA LEU A 105 -4.14 -30.12 22.39
C LEU A 105 -3.90 -31.00 21.15
N HIS A 106 -3.11 -30.53 20.19
CA HIS A 106 -2.80 -31.29 18.98
C HIS A 106 -1.64 -32.30 19.15
N HIS A 107 -0.72 -32.05 20.08
CA HIS A 107 0.49 -32.87 20.27
C HIS A 107 0.48 -33.77 21.50
N GLY A 108 -0.60 -33.81 22.28
CA GLY A 108 -0.79 -34.79 23.34
C GLY A 108 0.21 -34.64 24.48
N MET A 109 0.03 -33.57 25.26
CA MET A 109 0.44 -33.50 26.67
C MET A 109 -0.77 -33.14 27.51
#